data_AF-A0A4D8QVF5-F1
#
_entry.id   AF-A0A4D8QVF5-F1
#
_cell.length_a   1.000
_cell.length_b   1.000
_cell.length_c   1.000
_cell.angle_alpha   90.00
_cell.angle_beta   90.00
_cell.angle_gamma   90.00
#
_symmetry.space_group_name_H-M   'P 1'
#
loop_
_entity.id
_entity.type
_entity.pdbx_description
1 polymer ?
#
loop_
_entity_poly.entity_id
_entity_poly.type
_entity_poly.pdbx_seq_one_letter_code
_entity_poly.pdbx_strand_id
1 'polypeptide(L)'
;MYVCICHALNDKQVTKALENGARTPASVFRHYERQVQCGKCVPMMRDMVQSHCANQCQACPGQAAANHGAAHRPVPLPEPANADSFPYGVAAE
;
A
#
# COMPACT_ATOMS: atom_id res chain seq x y z
N MET A 1 4.53 18.43 -2.19
CA MET A 1 3.44 18.57 -1.19
C MET A 1 3.45 17.38 -0.25
N TYR A 2 3.18 17.56 1.05
CA TYR A 2 2.96 16.44 1.97
C TYR A 2 1.58 15.82 1.75
N VAL A 3 1.55 14.51 1.50
CA VAL A 3 0.33 13.71 1.37
C VAL A 3 -0.03 13.07 2.71
N CYS A 4 0.97 12.62 3.49
CA CYS A 4 0.76 12.09 4.85
C CYS A 4 1.63 12.85 5.86
N ILE A 5 1.00 13.44 6.87
CA ILE A 5 1.70 14.15 7.95
C ILE A 5 2.28 13.18 8.97
N CYS A 6 1.52 12.14 9.37
CA CYS A 6 1.96 11.16 10.39
C CYS A 6 3.28 10.46 10.04
N HIS A 7 3.53 10.25 8.75
CA HIS A 7 4.73 9.58 8.26
C HIS A 7 5.59 10.48 7.37
N ALA A 8 5.29 11.78 7.30
CA ALA A 8 6.01 12.71 6.43
C ALA A 8 6.19 12.19 4.97
N LEU A 9 5.12 11.64 4.38
CA LEU A 9 5.15 11.19 2.98
C LEU A 9 4.82 12.36 2.05
N ASN A 10 5.70 12.62 1.10
CA ASN A 10 5.55 13.63 0.06
C ASN A 10 4.95 13.06 -1.22
N ASP A 11 4.39 13.91 -2.07
CA ASP A 11 3.86 13.55 -3.40
C ASP A 11 4.88 12.73 -4.20
N LYS A 12 6.14 13.18 -4.22
CA LYS A 12 7.24 12.50 -4.91
C LYS A 12 7.49 11.09 -4.40
N GLN A 13 7.32 10.86 -3.09
CA GLN A 13 7.49 9.54 -2.49
C GLN A 13 6.31 8.64 -2.89
N VAL A 14 5.08 9.16 -2.82
CA VAL A 14 3.90 8.43 -3.28
C VAL A 14 4.05 8.06 -4.75
N THR A 15 4.42 9.00 -5.63
CA THR A 15 4.66 8.73 -7.06
C THR A 15 5.74 7.68 -7.27
N LYS A 16 6.89 7.77 -6.58
CA LYS A 16 7.93 6.73 -6.64
C LYS A 16 7.40 5.35 -6.28
N ALA A 17 6.61 5.23 -5.21
CA ALA A 17 6.01 3.94 -4.85
C ALA A 17 5.07 3.42 -5.95
N LEU A 18 4.32 4.31 -6.61
CA LEU A 18 3.45 3.96 -7.73
C LEU A 18 4.23 3.50 -8.98
N GLU A 19 5.33 4.17 -9.30
CA GLU A 19 6.27 3.76 -10.38
C GLU A 19 6.92 2.41 -10.09
N ASN A 20 7.18 2.11 -8.82
CA ASN A 20 7.64 0.79 -8.35
C ASN A 20 6.54 -0.28 -8.33
N GLY A 21 5.32 0.05 -8.79
CA GLY A 21 4.21 -0.90 -8.95
C GLY A 21 3.17 -0.87 -7.84
N ALA A 22 3.22 0.08 -6.89
CA ALA A 22 2.13 0.25 -5.94
C ALA A 22 0.85 0.69 -6.66
N ARG A 23 -0.27 0.03 -6.33
CA ARG A 23 -1.59 0.30 -6.94
C ARG A 23 -2.68 0.56 -5.92
N THR A 24 -2.33 0.63 -4.64
CA THR A 24 -3.24 0.92 -3.53
C THR A 24 -2.52 1.74 -2.48
N PRO A 25 -3.22 2.56 -1.68
CA PRO A 25 -2.61 3.27 -0.56
C PRO A 25 -1.91 2.30 0.41
N ALA A 26 -2.50 1.13 0.68
CA ALA A 26 -1.88 0.09 1.50
C ALA A 26 -0.53 -0.38 0.91
N SER A 27 -0.45 -0.61 -0.41
CA SER A 27 0.82 -0.95 -1.07
C SER A 27 1.85 0.17 -0.96
N VAL A 28 1.44 1.45 -1.02
CA VAL A 28 2.34 2.59 -0.80
C VAL A 28 2.92 2.56 0.63
N PHE A 29 2.08 2.35 1.64
CA PHE A 29 2.56 2.24 3.02
C PHE A 29 3.48 1.04 3.23
N ARG A 30 3.15 -0.11 2.63
CA ARG A 30 4.00 -1.32 2.67
C ARG A 30 5.34 -1.13 1.97
N HIS A 31 5.40 -0.35 0.88
CA HIS A 31 6.65 -0.02 0.19
C HIS A 31 7.64 0.73 1.11
N TYR A 32 7.14 1.50 2.06
CA TYR A 32 7.94 2.22 3.06
C TYR A 32 7.98 1.52 4.42
N GLU A 33 7.46 0.28 4.52
CA GLU A 33 7.39 -0.50 5.76
C GLU A 33 6.65 0.24 6.89
N ARG A 34 5.61 1.00 6.53
CA ARG A 34 4.79 1.77 7.48
C ARG A 34 3.38 1.23 7.54
N GLN A 35 2.73 1.45 8.67
CA GLN A 35 1.31 1.15 8.86
C GLN A 35 0.52 2.45 8.93
N VAL A 36 -0.75 2.41 8.53
CA VAL A 36 -1.63 3.59 8.60
C VAL A 36 -1.87 3.98 10.05
N GLN A 37 -1.63 5.26 10.39
CA GLN A 37 -1.91 5.79 11.73
C GLN A 37 -3.31 6.42 11.83
N CYS A 38 -3.55 7.55 11.15
CA CYS A 38 -4.82 8.28 11.26
C CYS A 38 -5.74 8.17 10.04
N GLY A 39 -5.25 7.61 8.92
CA GLY A 39 -6.05 7.40 7.70
C GLY A 39 -6.45 8.66 6.91
N LYS A 40 -6.23 9.89 7.41
CA LYS A 40 -6.67 11.14 6.75
C LYS A 40 -6.13 11.35 5.33
N CYS A 41 -4.97 10.77 5.04
CA CYS A 41 -4.31 10.84 3.73
C CYS A 41 -4.85 9.83 2.71
N VAL A 42 -5.64 8.83 3.14
CA VAL A 42 -6.14 7.75 2.28
C VAL A 42 -7.00 8.22 1.10
N PRO A 43 -7.98 9.15 1.25
CA PRO A 43 -8.76 9.61 0.11
C PRO A 43 -7.89 10.31 -0.94
N MET A 44 -6.95 11.17 -0.50
CA MET A 44 -6.01 11.86 -1.39
C MET A 44 -5.05 10.86 -2.08
N MET A 45 -4.48 9.92 -1.33
CA MET A 45 -3.63 8.88 -1.93
C MET A 45 -4.39 8.03 -2.94
N ARG A 46 -5.67 7.71 -2.69
CA ARG A 46 -6.50 6.95 -3.62
C ARG A 46 -6.70 7.71 -4.93
N ASP A 47 -6.98 9.00 -4.86
CA ASP A 47 -7.09 9.87 -6.05
C ASP A 47 -5.78 9.90 -6.85
N MET A 48 -4.63 10.05 -6.17
CA MET A 48 -3.32 9.99 -6.81
C MET A 48 -3.05 8.65 -7.50
N VAL A 49 -3.39 7.54 -6.83
CA VAL A 49 -3.26 6.17 -7.38
C VAL A 49 -4.15 6.02 -8.63
N GLN A 50 -5.40 6.47 -8.56
CA GLN A 50 -6.36 6.38 -9.67
C GLN A 50 -5.89 7.20 -10.88
N SER A 51 -5.44 8.43 -10.64
CA SER A 51 -4.89 9.33 -11.66
C SER A 51 -3.65 8.71 -12.33
N HIS A 52 -2.76 8.10 -11.54
CA HIS A 52 -1.58 7.42 -12.06
C HIS A 52 -1.93 6.14 -12.84
N CYS A 53 -2.92 5.37 -12.40
CA CYS A 53 -3.36 4.17 -13.12
C CYS A 53 -4.06 4.52 -14.44
N ALA A 54 -4.86 5.60 -14.48
CA ALA A 54 -5.49 6.09 -15.70
C ALA A 54 -4.44 6.49 -16.75
N ASN A 55 -3.33 7.10 -16.32
CA ASN A 55 -2.26 7.53 -17.22
C ASN A 55 -1.34 6.39 -17.69
N GLN A 56 -1.23 5.30 -16.92
CA GLN A 56 -0.37 4.15 -17.25
C GLN A 56 -1.02 3.11 -18.17
N CYS A 57 -2.25 3.35 -18.64
CA CYS A 57 -2.93 2.48 -19.61
C CYS A 57 -2.30 2.49 -21.03
N GLN A 58 -1.24 3.26 -21.28
CA GLN A 58 -0.61 3.37 -22.60
C GLN A 58 0.58 2.40 -22.83
N ALA A 59 1.01 1.62 -21.82
CA ALA A 59 2.28 0.88 -21.87
C ALA A 59 2.16 -0.66 -21.91
N CYS A 60 1.01 -1.22 -22.31
CA CYS A 60 0.87 -2.68 -22.47
C CYS A 60 0.34 -3.06 -23.87
N PRO A 61 1.19 -3.47 -24.83
CA PRO A 61 0.75 -4.30 -25.94
C PRO A 61 0.54 -5.72 -25.40
N GLY A 62 -0.71 -6.14 -25.18
CA GLY A 62 -1.04 -7.58 -25.10
C GLY A 62 -1.66 -8.17 -23.82
N GLN A 63 -2.34 -7.40 -22.96
CA GLN A 63 -3.30 -8.01 -22.02
C GLN A 63 -4.58 -7.18 -21.91
N ALA A 64 -5.57 -7.61 -22.70
CA ALA A 64 -6.94 -7.12 -22.64
C ALA A 64 -7.61 -7.54 -21.31
N ALA A 65 -7.80 -6.56 -20.44
CA ALA A 65 -9.07 -6.18 -19.82
C ALA A 65 -9.94 -7.19 -19.03
N ALA A 66 -9.58 -8.46 -18.83
CA ALA A 66 -10.50 -9.37 -18.11
C ALA A 66 -10.23 -9.53 -16.60
N ASN A 67 -8.98 -9.51 -16.11
CA ASN A 67 -8.71 -9.91 -14.73
C ASN A 67 -7.44 -9.27 -14.13
N HIS A 68 -7.47 -8.00 -13.72
CA HIS A 68 -6.37 -7.41 -12.94
C HIS A 68 -6.75 -7.18 -11.46
N GLY A 69 -7.25 -8.24 -10.84
CA GLY A 69 -6.84 -8.62 -9.50
C GLY A 69 -5.73 -9.67 -9.62
N ALA A 70 -4.64 -9.53 -8.87
CA ALA A 70 -3.49 -10.46 -8.80
C ALA A 70 -2.40 -10.36 -9.89
N ALA A 71 -1.64 -9.26 -9.91
CA ALA A 71 -0.22 -9.31 -10.25
C ALA A 71 0.58 -8.73 -9.08
N HIS A 72 0.44 -9.43 -7.97
CA HIS A 72 1.27 -9.31 -6.78
C HIS A 72 2.65 -9.88 -7.14
N ARG A 73 3.70 -9.05 -7.15
CA ARG A 73 4.99 -9.57 -6.68
C ARG A 73 4.89 -9.48 -5.16
N PRO A 74 4.94 -10.59 -4.40
CA PRO A 74 5.14 -10.48 -2.97
C PRO A 74 6.45 -9.74 -2.78
N VAL A 75 6.39 -8.52 -2.26
CA VAL A 75 7.45 -8.10 -1.35
C VAL A 75 7.37 -9.14 -0.23
N PRO A 76 8.43 -9.94 0.04
CA PRO A 76 8.43 -10.81 1.20
C PRO A 76 8.07 -9.94 2.41
N LEU A 77 6.98 -10.27 3.10
CA LEU A 77 6.69 -9.61 4.38
C LEU A 77 7.93 -9.79 5.25
N PRO A 78 8.53 -8.72 5.80
CA PRO A 78 9.32 -8.91 7.01
C PRO A 78 8.39 -9.48 8.08
N GLU A 79 8.82 -10.58 8.69
CA GLU A 79 8.12 -11.27 9.77
C GLU A 79 7.65 -10.27 10.85
N PRO A 80 6.43 -10.44 11.41
CA PRO A 80 6.00 -9.60 12.51
C PRO A 80 6.89 -9.89 13.73
N ALA A 81 7.74 -8.94 14.10
CA ALA A 81 8.62 -8.98 15.27
C ALA A 81 7.87 -8.95 16.62
N ASN A 82 6.56 -9.24 16.66
CA ASN A 82 5.74 -9.22 17.85
C ASN A 82 4.69 -10.34 17.89
N ALA A 83 5.09 -11.56 17.51
CA ALA A 83 4.42 -12.78 17.96
C ALA A 83 5.04 -13.25 19.29
N ASP A 84 5.19 -12.36 20.27
CA ASP A 84 5.49 -12.76 21.64
C ASP A 84 4.16 -12.98 22.37
N SER A 85 3.80 -14.26 22.43
CA SER A 85 3.12 -14.94 23.52
C SER A 85 2.66 -14.04 24.67
N PHE A 86 1.35 -13.81 24.78
CA PHE A 86 0.73 -13.64 26.09
C PHE A 86 -0.13 -14.88 26.41
N PRO A 87 0.39 -15.82 27.21
CA PRO A 87 -0.36 -16.95 27.73
C PRO A 87 -0.99 -16.57 29.07
N TYR A 88 -2.21 -16.07 29.06
CA TYR A 88 -3.09 -16.07 30.24
C TYR A 88 -4.52 -16.08 29.70
N GLY A 89 -5.37 -17.05 29.95
CA GLY A 89 -5.32 -18.13 30.92
C GLY A 89 -6.77 -18.52 31.14
N VAL A 90 -7.12 -19.72 30.67
CA VAL A 90 -8.17 -20.65 31.12
C VAL A 90 -9.57 -20.13 31.48
N ALA A 91 -10.55 -20.86 30.93
CA ALA A 91 -11.95 -20.86 31.30
C ALA A 91 -12.18 -21.13 32.80
N ALA A 92 -13.23 -20.53 33.36
CA ALA A 92 -14.10 -21.16 34.34
C ALA A 92 -15.50 -20.53 34.23
N GLU A 93 -16.46 -21.44 33.99
CA GLU A 93 -17.91 -21.44 34.30
C GLU A 93 -18.72 -20.14 34.50
#